data_AF-L7MST1-F1
#
_entry.id   AF-L7MST1-F1
#
_cell.length_a   1.000
_cell.length_b   1.000
_cell.length_c   1.000
_cell.angle_alpha   90.00
_cell.angle_beta   90.00
_cell.angle_gamma   90.00
#
_symmetry.space_group_name_H-M   'P 1'
#
loop_
_entity.id
_entity.type
_entity.pdbx_description
1 polymer ?
#
loop_
_entity_poly.entity_id
_entity_poly.type
_entity_poly.pdbx_seq_one_letter_code
_entity_poly.pdbx_strand_id
1 'polypeptide(L)'
;DLKRCFEFFADYMVLLEMKNTQKETAELSLNKKISRCFRKYMELFCHLDLGVLQSRESQLLEEENCRKALEALRADRFSGLLEYLNSNHKEVATTMENVVNKYTFLLQQNPNKQLTREKQNFILANTILNCLKPTSKSIQPLSKLKKQLQEVLHIVGPHHQYPDPYFLACLLFWPKNQELDEDSQLMEKYVSSLNRSFKRQYSNMCRSRQASTVFYLGKKKGLHSLVHKAEIEQYFGKVQNTNSLWQNGDVWEKKEVKDLLCRLTGQAERQANLYRIWNKEKIKIPVISVYSGPLQ
;
A
#
# COMPACT_ATOMS: atom_id res chain seq x y z
N ASP A 1 22.99 -5.52 -10.47
CA ASP A 1 22.19 -6.53 -9.79
C ASP A 1 20.80 -6.55 -10.43
N LEU A 2 20.42 -7.69 -11.02
CA LEU A 2 19.20 -7.85 -11.81
C LEU A 2 17.93 -7.71 -10.95
N LYS A 3 17.98 -8.14 -9.68
CA LYS A 3 16.86 -8.00 -8.74
C LYS A 3 16.47 -6.54 -8.58
N ARG A 4 17.45 -5.67 -8.34
CA ARG A 4 17.24 -4.22 -8.18
C ARG A 4 16.54 -3.58 -9.39
N CYS A 5 16.79 -4.08 -10.60
CA CYS A 5 16.09 -3.60 -11.79
C CYS A 5 14.61 -3.95 -11.76
N PHE A 6 14.25 -5.18 -11.36
CA PHE A 6 12.85 -5.56 -11.20
C PHE A 6 12.15 -4.80 -10.08
N GLU A 7 12.84 -4.60 -8.95
CA GLU A 7 12.33 -3.78 -7.85
C GLU A 7 12.06 -2.34 -8.31
N PHE A 8 12.98 -1.75 -9.08
CA PHE A 8 12.79 -0.43 -9.66
C PHE A 8 11.55 -0.37 -10.55
N PHE A 9 11.37 -1.34 -11.44
CA PHE A 9 10.20 -1.36 -12.32
C PHE A 9 8.91 -1.59 -11.56
N ALA A 10 8.92 -2.42 -10.51
CA ALA A 10 7.76 -2.62 -9.64
C ALA A 10 7.35 -1.30 -8.98
N ASP A 11 8.29 -0.61 -8.34
CA ASP A 11 8.04 0.68 -7.71
C ASP A 11 7.55 1.72 -8.75
N TYR A 12 8.20 1.78 -9.91
CA TYR A 12 7.86 2.71 -10.98
C TYR A 12 6.46 2.51 -11.54
N MET A 13 6.03 1.27 -11.74
CA MET A 13 4.74 0.95 -12.35
C MET A 13 3.58 1.07 -11.35
N VAL A 14 3.84 0.75 -10.08
CA VAL A 14 2.78 0.63 -9.07
C VAL A 14 2.58 1.93 -8.29
N LEU A 15 3.68 2.61 -7.92
CA LEU A 15 3.62 3.82 -7.11
C LEU A 15 3.42 5.09 -7.94
N LEU A 16 3.60 5.03 -9.27
CA LEU A 16 3.54 6.19 -10.14
C LEU A 16 2.56 5.98 -11.30
N GLU A 17 1.46 6.72 -11.28
CA GLU A 17 0.47 6.75 -12.35
C GLU A 17 0.83 7.79 -13.41
N MET A 18 0.51 7.50 -14.67
CA MET A 18 0.72 8.47 -15.74
C MET A 18 -0.33 9.56 -15.78
N LYS A 19 0.12 10.76 -16.16
CA LYS A 19 -0.77 11.91 -16.39
C LYS A 19 -1.40 11.91 -17.78
N ASN A 20 -0.86 11.13 -18.72
CA ASN A 20 -1.28 11.13 -20.14
C ASN A 20 -1.68 9.72 -20.59
N THR A 21 -2.92 9.61 -21.05
CA THR A 21 -3.61 8.38 -21.49
C THR A 21 -2.97 7.73 -22.71
N GLN A 22 -2.44 8.48 -23.67
CA GLN A 22 -1.82 7.90 -24.88
C GLN A 22 -0.60 7.05 -24.58
N LYS A 23 0.09 7.33 -23.47
CA LYS A 23 1.28 6.57 -23.07
C LYS A 23 0.92 5.27 -22.33
N GLU A 24 -0.31 5.12 -21.82
CA GLU A 24 -0.71 4.01 -20.94
C GLU A 24 -0.69 2.66 -21.66
N THR A 25 -1.10 2.62 -22.92
CA THR A 25 -1.08 1.38 -23.72
C THR A 25 0.33 0.85 -23.95
N ALA A 26 1.30 1.75 -24.20
CA ALA A 26 2.71 1.37 -24.37
C ALA A 26 3.30 0.83 -23.06
N GLU A 27 2.89 1.39 -21.93
CA GLU A 27 3.27 0.93 -20.60
C GLU A 27 2.70 -0.45 -20.25
N LEU A 28 1.43 -0.71 -20.56
CA LEU A 28 0.84 -2.04 -20.37
C LEU A 28 1.62 -3.12 -21.14
N SER A 29 2.07 -2.79 -22.36
CA SER A 29 2.93 -3.69 -23.17
C SER A 29 4.30 -3.90 -22.52
N LEU A 30 4.91 -2.83 -22.01
CA LEU A 30 6.18 -2.90 -21.27
C LEU A 30 6.05 -3.74 -20.00
N ASN A 31 4.98 -3.56 -19.23
CA ASN A 31 4.73 -4.30 -18.00
C ASN A 31 4.59 -5.82 -18.27
N LYS A 32 3.91 -6.21 -19.35
CA LYS A 32 3.85 -7.62 -19.79
C LYS A 32 5.23 -8.20 -20.08
N LYS A 33 6.12 -7.42 -20.73
CA LYS A 33 7.50 -7.85 -21.01
C LYS A 33 8.31 -8.00 -19.72
N ILE A 34 8.22 -7.03 -18.81
CA ILE A 34 8.91 -7.07 -17.51
C ILE A 34 8.43 -8.27 -16.69
N SER A 35 7.12 -8.50 -16.62
CA SER A 35 6.53 -9.66 -15.94
C SER A 35 7.04 -11.00 -16.50
N ARG A 36 7.20 -11.09 -17.82
CA ARG A 36 7.78 -12.28 -18.47
C ARG A 36 9.26 -12.47 -18.11
N CYS A 37 10.04 -11.39 -18.09
CA CYS A 37 11.45 -11.46 -17.68
C CYS A 37 11.58 -11.81 -16.19
N PHE A 38 10.71 -11.28 -15.34
CA PHE A 38 10.67 -11.61 -13.92
C PHE A 38 10.37 -13.09 -13.70
N ARG A 39 9.44 -13.67 -14.46
CA ARG A 39 9.18 -15.13 -14.40
C ARG A 39 10.43 -15.97 -14.68
N LYS A 40 11.20 -15.62 -15.72
CA LYS A 40 12.47 -16.29 -16.01
C LYS A 40 13.50 -16.11 -14.90
N TYR A 41 13.55 -14.93 -14.30
CA TYR A 41 14.37 -14.70 -13.12
C TYR A 41 13.96 -15.63 -11.97
N MET A 42 12.65 -15.79 -11.72
CA MET A 42 12.18 -16.70 -10.66
C MET A 42 12.55 -18.15 -10.92
N GLU A 43 12.38 -18.61 -12.16
CA GLU A 43 12.79 -19.96 -12.58
C GLU A 43 14.27 -20.18 -12.29
N LEU A 44 15.15 -19.23 -12.59
CA LEU A 44 16.59 -19.42 -12.43
C LEU A 44 17.08 -19.27 -10.97
N PHE A 45 16.47 -18.38 -10.18
CA PHE A 45 17.06 -17.93 -8.90
C PHE A 45 16.26 -18.31 -7.66
N CYS A 46 15.03 -18.80 -7.80
CA CYS A 46 14.17 -19.17 -6.66
C CYS A 46 13.69 -20.62 -6.70
N HIS A 47 14.48 -21.50 -7.30
CA HIS A 47 14.31 -22.94 -7.10
C HIS A 47 14.42 -23.28 -5.61
N LEU A 48 13.36 -23.89 -5.07
CA LEU A 48 13.28 -24.40 -3.71
C LEU A 48 13.80 -25.84 -3.74
N ASP A 49 15.06 -26.05 -3.31
CA ASP A 49 15.53 -27.40 -3.00
C ASP A 49 14.81 -27.88 -1.73
N LEU A 50 13.87 -28.81 -1.91
CA LEU A 50 13.09 -29.46 -0.85
C LEU A 50 13.87 -30.58 -0.13
N GLY A 51 15.21 -30.54 -0.16
CA GLY A 51 16.09 -31.49 0.50
C GLY A 51 16.07 -31.31 2.02
N VAL A 52 15.45 -32.27 2.72
CA VAL A 52 15.29 -32.31 4.18
C VAL A 52 16.66 -32.43 4.88
N LEU A 53 16.99 -31.49 5.77
CA LEU A 53 18.11 -31.63 6.71
C LEU A 53 17.73 -31.01 8.06
N GLN A 54 17.62 -31.86 9.09
CA GLN A 54 17.35 -31.52 10.51
C GLN A 54 18.67 -31.04 11.15
N SER A 55 18.79 -29.93 11.88
CA SER A 55 18.31 -29.78 13.27
C SER A 55 18.55 -28.36 13.85
N ARG A 56 18.94 -27.39 13.01
CA ARG A 56 18.97 -25.93 13.28
C ARG A 56 19.20 -25.18 11.97
N GLU A 57 19.98 -25.82 11.11
CA GLU A 57 20.02 -25.58 9.66
C GLU A 57 18.61 -25.70 9.04
N SER A 58 17.75 -26.61 9.53
CA SER A 58 16.34 -26.70 9.12
C SER A 58 15.56 -25.40 9.31
N GLN A 59 15.72 -24.72 10.44
CA GLN A 59 14.95 -23.50 10.75
C GLN A 59 15.44 -22.31 9.90
N LEU A 60 16.76 -22.13 9.77
CA LEU A 60 17.32 -21.07 8.92
C LEU A 60 16.99 -21.33 7.44
N LEU A 61 17.01 -22.59 7.01
CA LEU A 61 16.59 -23.01 5.68
C LEU A 61 15.10 -22.78 5.45
N GLU A 62 14.24 -23.07 6.43
CA GLU A 62 12.80 -22.77 6.37
C GLU A 62 12.54 -21.27 6.28
N GLU A 63 13.27 -20.44 7.03
CA GLU A 63 13.20 -18.98 6.91
C GLU A 63 13.63 -18.51 5.52
N GLU A 64 14.75 -19.03 5.01
CA GLU A 64 15.25 -18.69 3.68
C GLU A 64 14.27 -19.12 2.59
N ASN A 65 13.74 -20.33 2.67
CA ASN A 65 12.71 -20.85 1.77
C ASN A 65 11.44 -20.01 1.85
N CYS A 66 11.07 -19.54 3.05
CA CYS A 66 9.95 -18.62 3.22
C CYS A 66 10.22 -17.28 2.53
N ARG A 67 11.42 -16.71 2.68
CA ARG A 67 11.82 -15.45 1.99
C ARG A 67 11.86 -15.62 0.47
N LYS A 68 12.43 -16.72 -0.04
CA LYS A 68 12.43 -17.07 -1.48
C LYS A 68 11.02 -17.23 -2.02
N ALA A 69 10.13 -17.87 -1.25
CA ALA A 69 8.72 -18.00 -1.64
C ALA A 69 8.01 -16.65 -1.68
N LEU A 70 8.28 -15.74 -0.72
CA LEU A 70 7.75 -14.37 -0.75
C LEU A 70 8.27 -13.61 -1.97
N GLU A 71 9.54 -13.75 -2.31
CA GLU A 71 10.14 -13.15 -3.51
C GLU A 71 9.52 -13.69 -4.81
N ALA A 72 9.28 -15.00 -4.88
CA ALA A 72 8.60 -15.62 -6.01
C ALA A 72 7.17 -15.11 -6.21
N LEU A 73 6.51 -14.71 -5.12
CA LEU A 73 5.20 -14.09 -5.12
C LEU A 73 5.27 -12.56 -5.28
N ARG A 74 6.45 -11.97 -5.44
CA ARG A 74 6.70 -10.50 -5.41
C ARG A 74 6.21 -9.83 -4.12
N ALA A 75 5.97 -10.62 -3.08
CA ALA A 75 5.48 -10.17 -1.80
C ALA A 75 6.61 -9.65 -0.90
N ASP A 76 7.88 -9.89 -1.25
CA ASP A 76 9.05 -9.36 -0.54
C ASP A 76 9.22 -7.83 -0.70
N ARG A 77 8.56 -7.23 -1.70
CA ARG A 77 8.51 -5.78 -1.93
C ARG A 77 7.15 -5.18 -1.66
N PHE A 78 7.16 -3.98 -1.12
CA PHE A 78 5.97 -3.21 -0.80
C PHE A 78 5.10 -2.94 -2.03
N SER A 79 5.70 -2.45 -3.12
CA SER A 79 5.03 -2.24 -4.40
C SER A 79 4.46 -3.53 -5.00
N GLY A 80 5.19 -4.64 -4.90
CA GLY A 80 4.73 -5.94 -5.39
C GLY A 80 3.48 -6.45 -4.64
N LEU A 81 3.37 -6.17 -3.34
CA LEU A 81 2.12 -6.45 -2.59
C LEU A 81 0.95 -5.61 -3.11
N LEU A 82 1.15 -4.31 -3.37
CA LEU A 82 0.07 -3.43 -3.86
C LEU A 82 -0.50 -3.89 -5.21
N GLU A 83 0.27 -4.60 -6.05
CA GLU A 83 -0.23 -5.16 -7.32
C GLU A 83 -1.39 -6.15 -7.14
N TYR A 84 -1.48 -6.83 -5.98
CA TYR A 84 -2.56 -7.77 -5.69
C TYR A 84 -3.94 -7.11 -5.65
N LEU A 85 -4.01 -5.79 -5.41
CA LEU A 85 -5.27 -5.04 -5.41
C LEU A 85 -5.86 -4.83 -6.80
N ASN A 86 -5.05 -4.97 -7.86
CA ASN A 86 -5.51 -4.75 -9.24
C ASN A 86 -6.16 -6.00 -9.88
N SER A 87 -6.14 -7.14 -9.17
CA SER A 87 -6.57 -8.42 -9.72
C SER A 87 -7.87 -8.91 -9.07
N ASN A 88 -8.94 -9.03 -9.87
CA ASN A 88 -10.27 -9.46 -9.40
C ASN A 88 -10.43 -11.00 -9.33
N HIS A 89 -9.34 -11.77 -9.35
CA HIS A 89 -9.39 -13.23 -9.34
C HIS A 89 -9.46 -13.79 -7.92
N LYS A 90 -10.37 -14.72 -7.64
CA LYS A 90 -10.53 -15.36 -6.31
C LYS A 90 -9.24 -16.01 -5.79
N GLU A 91 -8.39 -16.51 -6.67
CA GLU A 91 -7.09 -17.13 -6.34
C GLU A 91 -6.09 -16.14 -5.72
N VAL A 92 -6.25 -14.84 -5.99
CA VAL A 92 -5.40 -13.77 -5.46
C VAL A 92 -5.60 -13.65 -3.95
N ALA A 93 -6.85 -13.80 -3.48
CA ALA A 93 -7.15 -13.78 -2.05
C ALA A 93 -6.50 -14.98 -1.34
N THR A 94 -6.58 -16.19 -1.90
CA THR A 94 -5.93 -17.39 -1.34
C THR A 94 -4.42 -17.25 -1.32
N THR A 95 -3.83 -16.69 -2.39
CA THR A 95 -2.40 -16.37 -2.42
C THR A 95 -2.03 -15.37 -1.32
N MET A 96 -2.84 -14.35 -1.10
CA MET A 96 -2.60 -13.37 -0.04
C MET A 96 -2.73 -13.97 1.37
N GLU A 97 -3.65 -14.92 1.59
CA GLU A 97 -3.70 -15.71 2.84
C GLU A 97 -2.37 -16.45 3.08
N ASN A 98 -1.82 -17.07 2.03
CA ASN A 98 -0.51 -17.73 2.10
C ASN A 98 0.63 -16.75 2.41
N VAL A 99 0.62 -15.55 1.82
CA VAL A 99 1.59 -14.48 2.10
C VAL A 99 1.51 -14.04 3.57
N VAL A 100 0.31 -13.79 4.09
CA VAL A 100 0.10 -13.41 5.50
C VAL A 100 0.58 -14.52 6.44
N ASN A 101 0.31 -15.78 6.12
CA ASN A 101 0.76 -16.93 6.92
C ASN A 101 2.30 -17.04 6.91
N LYS A 102 2.95 -16.85 5.76
CA LYS A 102 4.42 -16.84 5.62
C LYS A 102 5.08 -15.74 6.46
N TYR A 103 4.54 -14.54 6.42
CA TYR A 103 5.01 -13.45 7.29
C TYR A 103 4.76 -13.73 8.77
N THR A 104 3.60 -14.31 9.11
CA THR A 104 3.29 -14.71 10.49
C THR A 104 4.34 -15.69 11.01
N PHE A 105 4.69 -16.71 10.21
CA PHE A 105 5.77 -17.64 10.53
C PHE A 105 7.11 -16.92 10.75
N LEU A 106 7.54 -16.07 9.82
CA LEU A 106 8.83 -15.36 9.94
C LEU A 106 8.93 -14.50 11.21
N LEU A 107 7.85 -13.80 11.56
CA LEU A 107 7.79 -12.95 12.75
C LEU A 107 7.74 -13.75 14.05
N GLN A 108 7.07 -14.91 14.05
CA GLN A 108 7.02 -15.82 15.21
C GLN A 108 8.36 -16.50 15.48
N GLN A 109 9.09 -16.89 14.43
CA GLN A 109 10.40 -17.53 14.57
C GLN A 109 11.48 -16.54 15.04
N ASN A 110 11.27 -15.23 14.84
CA ASN A 110 12.27 -14.19 15.08
C ASN A 110 11.74 -13.03 15.94
N PRO A 111 11.22 -13.29 17.16
CA PRO A 111 10.56 -12.26 17.96
C PRO A 111 11.50 -11.11 18.36
N ASN A 112 12.80 -11.41 18.52
CA ASN A 112 13.80 -10.45 18.96
C ASN A 112 14.55 -9.75 17.82
N LYS A 113 14.36 -10.18 16.55
CA LYS A 113 15.04 -9.55 15.41
C LYS A 113 14.30 -8.30 14.96
N GLN A 114 15.05 -7.27 14.59
CA GLN A 114 14.50 -6.04 14.01
C GLN A 114 14.13 -6.26 12.53
N LEU A 115 13.02 -6.96 12.31
CA LEU A 115 12.49 -7.26 10.97
C LEU A 115 11.59 -6.13 10.46
N THR A 116 12.13 -4.92 10.35
CA THR A 116 11.33 -3.72 10.04
C THR A 116 10.62 -3.82 8.69
N ARG A 117 11.29 -4.32 7.66
CA ARG A 117 10.70 -4.49 6.32
C ARG A 117 9.62 -5.57 6.32
N GLU A 118 9.89 -6.73 6.92
CA GLU A 118 8.93 -7.83 6.98
C GLU A 118 7.70 -7.44 7.81
N LYS A 119 7.86 -6.69 8.90
CA LYS A 119 6.74 -6.11 9.66
C LYS A 119 5.89 -5.17 8.80
N GLN A 120 6.52 -4.29 8.02
CA GLN A 120 5.79 -3.38 7.10
C GLN A 120 5.00 -4.15 6.05
N ASN A 121 5.65 -5.09 5.36
CA ASN A 121 5.01 -5.93 4.35
C ASN A 121 3.89 -6.79 4.95
N PHE A 122 4.08 -7.30 6.18
CA PHE A 122 3.04 -8.03 6.90
C PHE A 122 1.80 -7.17 7.18
N ILE A 123 1.98 -5.95 7.65
CA ILE A 123 0.88 -5.00 7.89
C ILE A 123 0.15 -4.70 6.58
N LEU A 124 0.90 -4.45 5.49
CA LEU A 124 0.31 -4.21 4.19
C LEU A 124 -0.47 -5.44 3.68
N ALA A 125 0.12 -6.64 3.77
CA ALA A 125 -0.52 -7.88 3.35
C ALA A 125 -1.83 -8.15 4.09
N ASN A 126 -1.89 -7.89 5.40
CA ASN A 126 -3.14 -7.97 6.16
C ASN A 126 -4.18 -6.94 5.69
N THR A 127 -3.73 -5.73 5.37
CA THR A 127 -4.60 -4.66 4.87
C THR A 127 -5.20 -5.02 3.50
N ILE A 128 -4.37 -5.55 2.60
CA ILE A 128 -4.78 -6.03 1.28
C ILE A 128 -5.70 -7.25 1.41
N LEU A 129 -5.36 -8.22 2.26
CA LEU A 129 -6.22 -9.38 2.52
C LEU A 129 -7.60 -8.96 3.02
N ASN A 130 -7.67 -7.95 3.89
CA ASN A 130 -8.94 -7.42 4.36
C ASN A 130 -9.78 -6.78 3.24
N CYS A 131 -9.14 -6.15 2.26
CA CYS A 131 -9.82 -5.63 1.07
C CYS A 131 -10.33 -6.75 0.16
N LEU A 132 -9.52 -7.79 -0.07
CA LEU A 132 -9.84 -8.90 -0.98
C LEU A 132 -10.82 -9.91 -0.38
N LYS A 133 -10.68 -10.23 0.91
CA LYS A 133 -11.41 -11.26 1.64
C LYS A 133 -11.52 -10.91 3.13
N PRO A 134 -12.43 -9.97 3.50
CA PRO A 134 -12.57 -9.49 4.88
C PRO A 134 -12.97 -10.56 5.90
N THR A 135 -13.49 -11.71 5.44
CA THR A 135 -13.90 -12.85 6.29
C THR A 135 -12.77 -13.85 6.57
N SER A 136 -11.56 -13.60 6.06
CA SER A 136 -10.44 -14.51 6.26
C SER A 136 -10.01 -14.58 7.73
N LYS A 137 -9.80 -15.80 8.22
CA LYS A 137 -9.28 -16.06 9.58
C LYS A 137 -7.80 -15.74 9.73
N SER A 138 -7.07 -15.57 8.62
CA SER A 138 -5.64 -15.21 8.65
C SER A 138 -5.40 -13.74 9.00
N ILE A 139 -6.43 -12.88 8.87
CA ILE A 139 -6.34 -11.44 9.16
C ILE A 139 -6.05 -11.24 10.66
N GLN A 140 -4.99 -10.51 10.95
CA GLN A 140 -4.63 -10.17 12.31
C GLN A 140 -5.48 -9.00 12.86
N PRO A 141 -5.68 -8.94 14.19
CA PRO A 141 -6.36 -7.81 14.81
C PRO A 141 -5.65 -6.47 14.53
N LEU A 142 -6.43 -5.42 14.28
CA LEU A 142 -5.90 -4.07 14.02
C LEU A 142 -4.98 -3.56 15.14
N SER A 143 -5.28 -3.88 16.40
CA SER A 143 -4.45 -3.51 17.55
C SER A 143 -3.03 -4.08 17.47
N LYS A 144 -2.90 -5.34 17.02
CA LYS A 144 -1.60 -5.99 16.80
C LYS A 144 -0.83 -5.33 15.68
N LEU A 145 -1.50 -5.00 14.57
CA LEU A 145 -0.88 -4.31 13.44
C LEU A 145 -0.41 -2.90 13.81
N LYS A 146 -1.23 -2.14 14.56
CA LYS A 146 -0.85 -0.82 15.11
C LYS A 146 0.39 -0.91 15.99
N LYS A 147 0.43 -1.85 16.93
CA LYS A 147 1.59 -2.05 17.81
C LYS A 147 2.87 -2.35 17.03
N GLN A 148 2.80 -3.24 16.04
CA GLN A 148 3.96 -3.53 15.20
C GLN A 148 4.41 -2.32 14.39
N LEU A 149 3.47 -1.49 13.93
CA LEU A 149 3.78 -0.26 13.20
C LEU A 149 4.45 0.78 14.11
N GLN A 150 3.98 0.94 15.35
CA GLN A 150 4.61 1.81 16.35
C GLN A 150 6.06 1.39 16.60
N GLU A 151 6.33 0.09 16.77
CA GLU A 151 7.69 -0.44 16.92
C GLU A 151 8.56 -0.09 15.70
N VAL A 152 8.04 -0.28 14.48
CA VAL A 152 8.77 0.08 13.25
C VAL A 152 9.07 1.58 13.22
N LEU A 153 8.07 2.43 13.48
CA LEU A 153 8.20 3.89 13.43
C LEU A 153 9.18 4.41 14.48
N HIS A 154 9.22 3.79 15.66
CA HIS A 154 10.21 4.10 16.69
C HIS A 154 11.63 3.79 16.24
N ILE A 155 11.84 2.65 15.57
CA ILE A 155 13.17 2.22 15.07
C ILE A 155 13.63 3.10 13.90
N VAL A 156 12.77 3.35 12.91
CA VAL A 156 13.16 4.08 11.68
C VAL A 156 13.25 5.59 11.89
N GLY A 157 12.50 6.13 12.85
CA GLY A 157 12.43 7.55 13.14
C GLY A 157 11.74 8.38 12.03
N PRO A 158 11.66 9.70 12.19
CA PRO A 158 10.92 10.60 11.28
C PRO A 158 11.67 11.00 10.00
N HIS A 159 12.95 10.61 9.87
CA HIS A 159 13.81 10.97 8.74
C HIS A 159 14.25 9.77 7.89
N HIS A 160 13.57 8.64 8.06
CA HIS A 160 13.76 7.46 7.23
C HIS A 160 13.62 7.79 5.73
N GLN A 161 14.46 7.16 4.92
CA GLN A 161 14.56 7.44 3.48
C GLN A 161 13.39 6.86 2.66
N TYR A 162 12.78 5.78 3.13
CA TYR A 162 11.70 5.09 2.43
C TYR A 162 10.32 5.56 2.92
N PRO A 163 9.32 5.67 2.03
CA PRO A 163 7.98 6.16 2.36
C PRO A 163 7.09 5.12 3.05
N ASP A 164 7.34 3.83 2.82
CA ASP A 164 6.54 2.69 3.25
C ASP A 164 6.04 2.76 4.73
N PRO A 165 6.88 3.03 5.74
CA PRO A 165 6.40 3.03 7.13
C PRO A 165 5.45 4.20 7.40
N TYR A 166 5.66 5.36 6.77
CA TYR A 166 4.77 6.51 6.91
C TYR A 166 3.49 6.36 6.10
N PHE A 167 3.55 5.67 4.96
CA PHE A 167 2.38 5.31 4.20
C PHE A 167 1.45 4.40 5.03
N LEU A 168 2.02 3.38 5.70
CA LEU A 168 1.27 2.54 6.63
C LEU A 168 0.72 3.36 7.82
N ALA A 169 1.47 4.32 8.35
CA ALA A 169 1.00 5.20 9.42
C ALA A 169 -0.23 6.00 8.99
N CYS A 170 -0.23 6.54 7.77
CA CYS A 170 -1.36 7.25 7.20
C CYS A 170 -2.60 6.35 7.05
N LEU A 171 -2.42 5.06 6.78
CA LEU A 171 -3.51 4.09 6.64
C LEU A 171 -4.08 3.63 7.99
N LEU A 172 -3.22 3.28 8.95
CA LEU A 172 -3.64 2.64 10.20
C LEU A 172 -3.99 3.63 11.31
N PHE A 173 -3.33 4.79 11.34
CA PHE A 173 -3.54 5.83 12.37
C PHE A 173 -4.43 6.97 11.88
N TRP A 174 -5.20 6.74 10.81
CA TRP A 174 -6.14 7.74 10.34
C TRP A 174 -7.14 8.11 11.44
N PRO A 175 -7.25 9.40 11.83
CA PRO A 175 -8.16 9.82 12.87
C PRO A 175 -9.59 9.55 12.44
N LYS A 176 -10.31 8.72 13.19
CA LYS A 176 -11.76 8.59 13.01
C LYS A 176 -12.41 9.87 13.51
N ASN A 177 -13.56 10.23 12.94
CA ASN A 177 -14.29 11.47 13.24
C ASN A 177 -14.70 11.68 14.73
N GLN A 178 -14.35 10.77 15.65
CA GLN A 178 -14.82 10.78 17.03
C GLN A 178 -13.78 10.39 18.10
N GLU A 179 -12.67 9.73 17.75
CA GLU A 179 -11.66 9.26 18.72
C GLU A 179 -10.26 9.56 18.17
N LEU A 180 -9.51 10.38 18.89
CA LEU A 180 -8.11 10.66 18.61
C LEU A 180 -7.26 9.77 19.52
N ASP A 181 -6.53 8.85 18.93
CA ASP A 181 -5.44 8.16 19.62
C ASP A 181 -4.16 9.01 19.58
N GLU A 182 -3.20 8.71 20.45
CA GLU A 182 -1.91 9.40 20.50
C GLU A 182 -1.19 9.36 19.13
N ASP A 183 -1.33 8.26 18.38
CA ASP A 183 -0.75 8.11 17.05
C ASP A 183 -1.41 9.03 16.01
N SER A 184 -2.72 9.26 16.10
CA SER A 184 -3.49 10.14 15.22
C SER A 184 -3.05 11.59 15.35
N GLN A 185 -2.61 12.01 16.54
CA GLN A 185 -2.07 13.36 16.75
C GLN A 185 -0.78 13.59 15.97
N LEU A 186 -0.03 12.53 15.66
CA LEU A 186 1.21 12.58 14.90
C LEU A 186 0.98 12.51 13.38
N MET A 187 -0.27 12.47 12.92
CA MET A 187 -0.61 12.36 11.50
C MET A 187 0.04 13.44 10.64
N GLU A 188 0.08 14.70 11.10
CA GLU A 188 0.76 15.80 10.40
C GLU A 188 2.24 15.47 10.08
N LYS A 189 2.92 14.87 11.06
CA LYS A 189 4.33 14.47 10.94
C LYS A 189 4.47 13.30 9.98
N TYR A 190 3.61 12.29 10.09
CA TYR A 190 3.65 11.13 9.19
C TYR A 190 3.41 11.53 7.74
N VAL A 191 2.41 12.38 7.45
CA VAL A 191 2.16 12.86 6.09
C VAL A 191 3.33 13.71 5.58
N SER A 192 3.91 14.55 6.43
CA SER A 192 5.09 15.35 6.07
C SER A 192 6.32 14.48 5.75
N SER A 193 6.57 13.45 6.55
CA SER A 193 7.66 12.49 6.34
C SER A 193 7.41 11.61 5.11
N LEU A 194 6.17 11.20 4.86
CA LEU A 194 5.76 10.49 3.66
C LEU A 194 6.04 11.34 2.41
N ASN A 195 5.56 12.58 2.37
CA ASN A 195 5.77 13.48 1.23
C ASN A 195 7.26 13.75 0.98
N ARG A 196 8.04 13.94 2.06
CA ARG A 196 9.49 14.17 1.98
C ARG A 196 10.23 12.96 1.42
N SER A 197 10.01 11.78 2.00
CA SER A 197 10.68 10.54 1.59
C SER A 197 10.29 10.15 0.16
N PHE A 198 9.00 10.20 -0.18
CA PHE A 198 8.51 9.93 -1.52
C PHE A 198 9.12 10.87 -2.56
N LYS A 199 9.13 12.19 -2.29
CA LYS A 199 9.76 13.17 -3.20
C LYS A 199 11.26 12.90 -3.33
N ARG A 200 11.96 12.59 -2.24
CA ARG A 200 13.40 12.28 -2.29
C ARG A 200 13.69 11.06 -3.17
N GLN A 201 12.88 10.02 -3.08
CA GLN A 201 13.10 8.77 -3.80
C GLN A 201 12.61 8.82 -5.25
N TYR A 202 11.49 9.47 -5.52
CA TYR A 202 10.78 9.37 -6.80
C TYR A 202 10.63 10.71 -7.56
N SER A 203 11.15 11.84 -7.06
CA SER A 203 11.01 13.16 -7.72
C SER A 203 11.45 13.16 -9.17
N ASN A 204 12.57 12.51 -9.49
CA ASN A 204 13.09 12.42 -10.86
C ASN A 204 12.12 11.68 -11.81
N MET A 205 11.27 10.80 -11.27
CA MET A 205 10.28 10.02 -12.00
C MET A 205 8.91 10.72 -12.07
N CYS A 206 8.66 11.73 -11.23
CA CYS A 206 7.39 12.46 -11.14
C CYS A 206 7.21 13.59 -12.17
N ARG A 207 8.09 13.71 -13.19
CA ARG A 207 7.96 14.76 -14.23
C ARG A 207 6.71 14.56 -15.09
N SER A 208 6.50 13.34 -15.57
CA SER A 208 5.34 12.96 -16.41
C SER A 208 4.30 12.10 -15.66
N ARG A 209 4.54 11.84 -14.37
CA ARG A 209 3.75 10.94 -13.53
C ARG A 209 3.37 11.59 -12.20
N GLN A 210 2.36 11.05 -11.54
CA GLN A 210 1.94 11.42 -10.20
C GLN A 210 1.96 10.20 -9.29
N ALA A 211 1.95 10.41 -7.97
CA ALA A 211 1.80 9.31 -7.03
C ALA A 211 0.46 8.59 -7.26
N SER A 212 0.51 7.26 -7.27
CA SER A 212 -0.67 6.41 -7.43
C SER A 212 -1.56 6.48 -6.20
N THR A 213 -2.87 6.63 -6.40
CA THR A 213 -3.85 6.55 -5.31
C THR A 213 -4.36 5.13 -5.20
N VAL A 214 -3.85 4.39 -4.23
CA VAL A 214 -4.18 2.96 -4.07
C VAL A 214 -5.40 2.74 -3.17
N PHE A 215 -5.52 3.54 -2.09
CA PHE A 215 -6.58 3.42 -1.10
C PHE A 215 -7.36 4.74 -0.97
N TYR A 216 -8.65 4.58 -0.70
CA TYR A 216 -9.61 5.63 -0.39
C TYR A 216 -10.24 5.35 0.97
N LEU A 217 -10.66 6.41 1.65
CA LEU A 217 -11.32 6.30 2.93
C LEU A 217 -12.80 5.99 2.74
N GLY A 218 -13.24 4.84 3.24
CA GLY A 218 -14.63 4.39 3.31
C GLY A 218 -15.31 4.74 4.62
N LYS A 219 -16.64 4.59 4.67
CA LYS A 219 -17.46 4.89 5.87
C LYS A 219 -17.37 3.83 6.98
N LYS A 220 -16.92 2.62 6.66
CA LYS A 220 -16.79 1.52 7.63
C LYS A 220 -15.68 1.82 8.66
N LYS A 221 -15.59 1.01 9.71
CA LYS A 221 -14.61 1.17 10.80
C LYS A 221 -13.46 0.15 10.71
N GLY A 222 -12.30 0.55 11.23
CA GLY A 222 -11.14 -0.36 11.34
C GLY A 222 -10.51 -0.62 9.98
N LEU A 223 -9.93 -1.80 9.76
CA LEU A 223 -9.34 -2.13 8.45
C LEU A 223 -10.35 -2.06 7.30
N HIS A 224 -11.65 -2.28 7.58
CA HIS A 224 -12.71 -2.16 6.57
C HIS A 224 -12.98 -0.72 6.12
N SER A 225 -12.40 0.29 6.79
CA SER A 225 -12.49 1.67 6.34
C SER A 225 -11.63 1.95 5.11
N LEU A 226 -10.76 1.02 4.70
CA LEU A 226 -9.91 1.18 3.54
C LEU A 226 -10.60 0.54 2.33
N VAL A 227 -10.82 1.35 1.31
CA VAL A 227 -11.42 0.94 0.03
C VAL A 227 -10.35 1.07 -1.04
N HIS A 228 -10.08 0.01 -1.78
CA HIS A 228 -9.05 0.04 -2.81
C HIS A 228 -9.61 0.59 -4.13
N LYS A 229 -8.75 1.22 -4.94
CA LYS A 229 -9.16 1.88 -6.20
C LYS A 229 -10.01 0.97 -7.09
N ALA A 230 -9.55 -0.26 -7.35
CA ALA A 230 -10.23 -1.19 -8.27
C ALA A 230 -11.68 -1.53 -7.86
N GLU A 231 -12.02 -1.56 -6.57
CA GLU A 231 -13.40 -1.74 -6.08
C GLU A 231 -14.32 -0.61 -6.53
N ILE A 232 -13.80 0.61 -6.60
CA ILE A 232 -14.54 1.79 -7.04
C ILE A 232 -14.69 1.77 -8.56
N GLU A 233 -13.63 1.37 -9.28
CA GLU A 233 -13.64 1.30 -10.75
C GLU A 233 -14.66 0.29 -11.28
N GLN A 234 -15.02 -0.74 -10.50
CA GLN A 234 -16.06 -1.71 -10.86
C GLN A 234 -17.42 -1.04 -11.15
N TYR A 235 -17.74 0.10 -10.52
CA TYR A 235 -18.98 0.84 -10.75
C TYR A 235 -19.01 1.64 -12.06
N PHE A 236 -17.86 1.81 -12.72
CA PHE A 236 -17.72 2.59 -13.95
C PHE A 236 -17.48 1.72 -15.19
N GLY A 237 -17.41 0.39 -15.04
CA GLY A 237 -17.17 -0.54 -16.15
C GLY A 237 -15.75 -0.46 -16.71
N LYS A 238 -15.49 -1.08 -17.88
CA LYS A 238 -14.19 -1.02 -18.58
C LYS A 238 -13.97 0.32 -19.30
N VAL A 239 -14.28 1.44 -18.66
CA VAL A 239 -13.95 2.75 -19.22
C VAL A 239 -12.42 2.89 -19.16
N GLN A 240 -11.78 3.16 -20.31
CA GLN A 240 -10.32 3.21 -20.41
C GLN A 240 -9.68 4.36 -19.60
N ASN A 241 -10.47 5.21 -18.94
CA ASN A 241 -9.98 6.46 -18.37
C ASN A 241 -10.57 6.76 -16.99
N THR A 242 -10.37 5.87 -16.02
CA THR A 242 -10.81 6.12 -14.63
C THR A 242 -10.19 7.38 -14.05
N ASN A 243 -8.94 7.70 -14.41
CA ASN A 243 -8.24 8.87 -13.90
C ASN A 243 -8.95 10.18 -14.26
N SER A 244 -9.53 10.29 -15.46
CA SER A 244 -10.33 11.47 -15.83
C SER A 244 -11.59 11.63 -14.96
N LEU A 245 -12.25 10.53 -14.60
CA LEU A 245 -13.42 10.57 -13.73
C LEU A 245 -13.06 11.15 -12.35
N TRP A 246 -11.89 10.80 -11.82
CA TRP A 246 -11.38 11.37 -10.57
C TRP A 246 -11.04 12.85 -10.69
N GLN A 247 -10.46 13.27 -11.82
CA GLN A 247 -10.06 14.65 -12.07
C GLN A 247 -11.22 15.60 -12.37
N ASN A 248 -12.32 15.08 -12.94
CA ASN A 248 -13.52 15.86 -13.24
C ASN A 248 -14.53 15.85 -12.08
N GLY A 249 -14.38 14.92 -11.14
CA GLY A 249 -15.32 14.75 -10.04
C GLY A 249 -16.52 13.87 -10.36
N ASP A 250 -16.65 13.38 -11.60
CA ASP A 250 -17.71 12.49 -12.09
C ASP A 250 -17.87 11.22 -11.22
N VAL A 251 -16.79 10.79 -10.55
CA VAL A 251 -16.83 9.67 -9.60
C VAL A 251 -17.87 9.88 -8.49
N TRP A 252 -18.10 11.13 -8.08
CA TRP A 252 -19.07 11.47 -7.03
C TRP A 252 -20.51 11.50 -7.53
N GLU A 253 -20.78 11.40 -8.83
CA GLU A 253 -22.16 11.34 -9.33
C GLU A 253 -22.83 10.01 -8.97
N LYS A 254 -22.05 8.92 -8.92
CA LYS A 254 -22.54 7.58 -8.56
C LYS A 254 -22.94 7.49 -7.09
N LYS A 255 -24.15 6.99 -6.84
CA LYS A 255 -24.68 6.81 -5.49
C LYS A 255 -23.90 5.75 -4.72
N GLU A 256 -23.52 4.67 -5.40
CA GLU A 256 -22.73 3.57 -4.85
C GLU A 256 -21.40 4.07 -4.27
N VAL A 257 -20.73 4.99 -4.99
CA VAL A 257 -19.47 5.58 -4.54
C VAL A 257 -19.68 6.53 -3.36
N LYS A 258 -20.74 7.35 -3.39
CA LYS A 258 -21.13 8.21 -2.25
C LYS A 258 -21.47 7.41 -1.00
N ASP A 259 -22.04 6.21 -1.16
CA ASP A 259 -22.39 5.33 -0.06
C ASP A 259 -21.18 4.59 0.50
N LEU A 260 -20.21 4.27 -0.36
CA LEU A 260 -18.96 3.59 -0.01
C LEU A 260 -17.95 4.51 0.69
N LEU A 261 -17.69 5.68 0.11
CA LEU A 261 -16.62 6.59 0.52
C LEU A 261 -17.03 7.58 1.62
N CYS A 262 -16.07 7.90 2.49
CA CYS A 262 -16.21 8.92 3.51
C CYS A 262 -15.77 10.28 2.96
N ARG A 263 -16.67 11.26 2.95
CA ARG A 263 -16.33 12.65 2.61
C ARG A 263 -15.78 13.36 3.85
N LEU A 264 -14.59 13.93 3.72
CA LEU A 264 -13.96 14.73 4.76
C LEU A 264 -14.31 16.20 4.56
N THR A 265 -14.65 16.89 5.64
CA THR A 265 -14.87 18.34 5.65
C THR A 265 -13.69 19.02 6.34
N GLY A 266 -13.13 20.04 5.70
CA GLY A 266 -12.00 20.77 6.25
C GLY A 266 -11.94 22.21 5.77
N GLN A 267 -11.16 23.03 6.47
CA GLN A 267 -10.83 24.39 6.04
C GLN A 267 -9.45 24.39 5.41
N ALA A 268 -9.34 24.92 4.19
CA ALA A 268 -8.06 25.16 3.54
C ALA A 268 -7.43 26.46 4.10
N GLU A 269 -6.15 26.41 4.46
CA GLU A 269 -5.40 27.58 4.92
C GLU A 269 -4.46 28.04 3.79
N ARG A 270 -4.46 29.35 3.47
CA ARG A 270 -3.82 29.92 2.26
C ARG A 270 -2.30 29.70 2.16
N GLN A 271 -1.61 29.37 3.24
CA GLN A 271 -0.17 29.11 3.23
C GLN A 271 0.09 27.60 3.14
N ALA A 272 0.21 27.13 1.89
CA ALA A 272 0.54 25.76 1.46
C ALA A 272 -0.51 24.69 1.82
N ASN A 273 -1.16 24.09 0.81
CA ASN A 273 -1.82 22.76 0.77
C ASN A 273 -2.11 22.02 2.10
N LEU A 274 -2.64 22.72 3.11
CA LEU A 274 -2.91 22.22 4.45
C LEU A 274 -4.42 22.31 4.63
N TYR A 275 -5.03 21.15 4.88
CA TYR A 275 -6.44 21.10 5.21
C TYR A 275 -6.54 20.77 6.69
N ARG A 276 -7.28 21.63 7.41
CA ARG A 276 -7.67 21.34 8.78
C ARG A 276 -8.88 20.44 8.72
N ILE A 277 -8.75 19.19 9.14
CA ILE A 277 -9.92 18.34 9.35
C ILE A 277 -10.54 18.76 10.68
N TRP A 278 -11.80 19.18 10.64
CA TRP A 278 -12.53 19.53 11.86
C TRP A 278 -13.00 18.25 12.54
N ASN A 279 -12.15 17.67 13.38
CA ASN A 279 -12.62 16.85 14.49
C ASN A 279 -12.74 17.72 15.75
N LYS A 280 -13.32 17.17 16.82
CA LYS A 280 -13.46 17.85 18.12
C LYS A 280 -12.14 18.42 18.64
N GLU A 281 -11.00 17.87 18.21
CA GLU A 281 -9.68 18.50 18.32
C GLU A 281 -9.09 18.75 16.91
N LYS A 282 -8.42 19.90 16.75
CA LYS A 282 -7.95 20.39 15.45
C LYS A 282 -6.65 19.68 15.04
N ILE A 283 -6.72 18.74 14.11
CA ILE A 283 -5.52 18.14 13.47
C ILE A 283 -5.29 18.78 12.11
N LYS A 284 -4.06 19.18 11.84
CA LYS A 284 -3.62 19.72 10.55
C LYS A 284 -3.09 18.57 9.71
N ILE A 285 -3.71 18.30 8.56
CA ILE A 285 -3.22 17.28 7.64
C ILE A 285 -2.89 17.96 6.30
N PRO A 286 -1.65 17.86 5.81
CA PRO A 286 -1.32 18.31 4.47
C PRO A 286 -2.06 17.43 3.46
N VAL A 287 -2.90 18.01 2.62
CA VAL A 287 -3.53 17.27 1.52
C VAL A 287 -3.48 18.08 0.24
N ILE A 288 -3.40 17.36 -0.87
CA ILE A 288 -3.37 17.94 -2.21
C ILE A 288 -4.76 17.70 -2.80
N SER A 289 -5.38 18.75 -3.33
CA SER A 289 -6.66 18.55 -4.02
C SER A 289 -6.43 17.78 -5.32
N VAL A 290 -7.17 16.70 -5.51
CA VAL A 290 -7.23 15.98 -6.79
C VAL A 290 -8.16 16.70 -7.77
N TYR A 291 -9.18 17.40 -7.26
CA TYR A 291 -10.16 18.18 -8.02
C TYR A 291 -10.00 19.67 -7.72
N SER A 292 -9.74 20.47 -8.75
CA SER A 292 -9.60 21.93 -8.66
C SER A 292 -10.82 22.66 -9.24
N GLY A 293 -12.02 22.09 -9.14
CA GLY A 293 -13.22 22.80 -9.55
C GLY A 293 -13.50 24.02 -8.67
N PRO A 294 -14.36 24.95 -9.11
CA PRO A 294 -14.67 26.15 -8.35
C PRO A 294 -15.21 25.74 -6.98
N LEU A 295 -14.53 26.22 -5.93
CA LEU A 295 -15.02 26.14 -4.56
C LEU A 295 -16.34 26.92 -4.53
N GLN A 296 -17.46 26.23 -4.35
CA GLN A 296 -18.75 26.85 -4.02
C GLN A 296 -18.79 27.27 -2.56
#